data_AF-A0A2D6PFF1-F1
#
_entry.id   AF-A0A2D6PFF1-F1
#
_cell.length_a   1.000
_cell.length_b   1.000
_cell.length_c   1.000
_cell.angle_alpha   90.00
_cell.angle_beta   90.00
_cell.angle_gamma   90.00
#
_symmetry.space_group_name_H-M   'P 1'
#
loop_
_entity.id
_entity.type
_entity.pdbx_description
1 polymer ?
#
loop_
_entity_poly.entity_id
_entity_poly.type
_entity_poly.pdbx_seq_one_letter_code
_entity_poly.pdbx_strand_id
1 'polypeptide(L)' 'MHGSVTCLLVVVCLAAACGETEVAAPPTTTASPTTTAPDQEFPEVLDFTATLSDGTTFVGADLAGRDVLFWFWAPS' A
#
# COMPACT_ATOMS: atom_id res chain seq x y z
N MET A 1 24.35 -23.11 -20.85
CA MET A 1 22.91 -23.44 -20.71
C MET A 1 22.57 -24.12 -19.37
N HIS A 2 23.55 -24.53 -18.54
CA HIS A 2 23.28 -25.11 -17.21
C HIS A 2 23.07 -24.09 -16.08
N GLY A 3 23.49 -22.83 -16.23
CA GLY A 3 23.36 -21.81 -15.18
C GLY A 3 21.96 -21.20 -15.05
N SER A 4 21.23 -21.04 -16.16
CA SER A 4 19.87 -20.45 -16.14
C SER A 4 18.82 -21.38 -15.54
N VAL A 5 18.98 -22.70 -15.69
CA VAL A 5 18.00 -23.68 -15.19
C VAL A 5 18.08 -23.81 -13.66
N THR A 6 19.29 -23.73 -13.10
CA THR A 6 19.51 -23.77 -11.64
C THR A 6 19.00 -22.52 -10.93
N CYS A 7 19.09 -21.35 -11.54
CA CYS A 7 18.57 -20.11 -10.95
C CYS A 7 17.03 -20.08 -10.92
N LEU A 8 16.38 -20.62 -11.95
CA LEU A 8 14.92 -20.71 -12.02
C LEU A 8 14.33 -21.64 -10.95
N LEU A 9 15.04 -22.73 -10.62
CA LEU A 9 14.58 -23.74 -9.65
C LEU A 9 14.55 -23.24 -8.20
N VAL A 10 15.43 -22.29 -7.82
CA VAL A 10 15.49 -21.73 -6.46
C VAL A 10 14.35 -20.73 -6.20
N VAL A 11 13.92 -19.99 -7.24
CA VAL A 11 12.83 -19.01 -7.12
C VAL A 11 11.47 -19.69 -6.92
N VAL A 12 11.26 -20.87 -7.51
CA VAL A 12 9.98 -21.61 -7.42
C VAL A 12 9.74 -22.20 -6.02
N CYS A 13 10.78 -22.51 -5.24
CA CYS A 13 10.61 -23.17 -3.94
C CYS A 13 10.25 -22.24 -2.77
N LEU A 14 10.40 -20.91 -2.90
CA LEU A 14 10.10 -19.98 -1.80
C LEU A 14 8.64 -19.48 -1.74
N ALA A 15 7.78 -19.85 -2.70
CA ALA A 15 6.40 -19.37 -2.76
C ALA A 15 5.37 -20.31 -2.07
N ALA A 16 5.78 -21.43 -1.49
CA ALA A 16 4.88 -22.46 -0.94
C ALA A 16 4.68 -22.39 0.58
N ALA A 17 4.77 -21.19 1.18
CA ALA A 17 4.58 -21.03 2.62
C ALA A 17 3.84 -19.72 2.97
N CYS A 18 2.53 -19.66 2.67
CA CYS A 18 1.49 -19.23 3.61
C CYS A 18 0.12 -19.22 2.89
N GLY A 19 -0.92 -19.77 3.52
CA GLY A 19 -2.30 -19.54 3.09
C GLY A 19 -3.28 -20.64 3.46
N GLU A 20 -3.47 -20.90 4.75
CA GLU A 20 -4.70 -21.51 5.28
C GLU A 20 -5.89 -20.67 4.76
N THR A 21 -6.81 -21.30 4.03
CA THR A 21 -8.02 -20.65 3.55
C THR A 21 -9.08 -20.69 4.64
N GLU A 22 -9.13 -19.65 5.47
CA GLU A 22 -10.28 -19.39 6.32
C GLU A 22 -11.28 -18.52 5.55
N VAL A 23 -12.50 -19.04 5.36
CA VAL A 23 -13.62 -18.27 4.81
C VAL A 23 -14.03 -17.23 5.85
N ALA A 24 -13.48 -16.02 5.72
CA ALA A 24 -13.88 -14.88 6.51
C ALA A 24 -15.24 -14.34 6.03
N ALA A 25 -16.19 -14.22 6.96
CA ALA A 25 -17.46 -13.51 6.76
C ALA A 25 -17.21 -12.06 6.29
N PRO A 26 -18.16 -11.44 5.54
CA PRO A 26 -17.98 -10.08 5.05
C PRO A 26 -17.69 -9.13 6.22
N PRO A 27 -16.66 -8.27 6.14
CA PRO A 27 -16.42 -7.30 7.19
C PRO A 27 -17.61 -6.35 7.23
N THR A 28 -18.29 -6.28 8.37
CA THR A 28 -19.17 -5.16 8.67
C THR A 28 -18.28 -3.93 8.74
N THR A 29 -18.36 -3.05 7.74
CA THR A 29 -17.69 -1.74 7.76
C THR A 29 -18.34 -0.89 8.85
N THR A 30 -17.90 -1.07 10.08
CA THR A 30 -18.06 -0.05 11.12
C THR A 30 -17.18 1.10 10.68
N ALA A 31 -17.79 2.24 10.35
CA ALA A 31 -17.06 3.48 10.14
C ALA A 31 -16.23 3.74 11.41
N SER A 32 -14.91 3.67 11.29
CA SER A 32 -14.03 4.10 12.37
C SER A 32 -14.35 5.55 12.70
N PRO A 33 -14.34 5.93 14.00
CA PRO A 33 -14.45 7.33 14.36
C PRO A 33 -13.33 8.09 13.65
N THR A 34 -13.68 9.18 12.97
CA THR A 34 -12.72 10.19 12.54
C THR A 34 -12.07 10.74 13.80
N THR A 35 -10.95 10.16 14.20
CA THR A 35 -10.05 10.78 15.16
C THR A 35 -9.49 12.00 14.47
N THR A 36 -10.03 13.19 14.79
CA THR A 36 -9.31 14.43 14.56
C THR A 36 -8.00 14.29 15.33
N ALA A 37 -6.93 13.99 14.58
CA ALA A 37 -5.59 13.95 15.12
C ALA A 37 -5.28 15.31 15.75
N PRO A 38 -4.51 15.36 16.86
CA PRO A 38 -3.98 16.62 17.38
C PRO A 38 -3.24 17.33 16.25
N ASP A 39 -3.16 18.67 16.28
CA ASP A 39 -2.49 19.51 15.28
C ASP A 39 -1.10 18.95 14.92
N GLN A 40 -1.06 18.04 13.95
CA GLN A 40 0.15 17.36 13.53
C GLN A 40 0.83 18.37 12.62
N GLU A 41 2.00 18.88 13.01
CA GLU A 41 2.74 19.84 12.20
C GLU A 41 3.28 19.13 10.95
N PHE A 42 2.46 19.07 9.91
CA PHE A 42 2.89 18.71 8.56
C PHE A 42 2.67 19.89 7.60
N PRO A 43 3.46 19.99 6.53
CA PRO A 43 3.28 21.03 5.52
C PRO A 43 1.88 20.98 4.89
N GLU A 44 1.25 22.12 4.65
CA GLU A 44 -0.08 22.23 4.00
C GLU A 44 -0.15 21.47 2.67
N VAL A 45 0.96 21.38 1.92
CA VAL A 45 1.03 20.60 0.68
C VAL A 45 0.81 19.09 0.88
N LEU A 46 0.99 18.57 2.09
CA LEU A 46 0.68 17.19 2.46
C LEU A 46 -0.72 17.05 3.08
N ASP A 47 -1.48 18.15 3.24
CA ASP A 47 -2.87 18.12 3.72
C ASP A 47 -3.85 17.72 2.61
N PHE A 48 -3.69 16.49 2.13
CA PHE A 48 -4.60 15.93 1.16
C PHE A 48 -4.86 14.46 1.42
N THR A 49 -5.99 14.03 0.88
CA THR A 49 -6.33 12.62 0.74
C THR A 49 -6.61 12.33 -0.73
N ALA A 50 -6.29 11.11 -1.15
CA ALA A 50 -6.57 10.63 -2.49
C ALA A 50 -7.04 9.19 -2.43
N THR A 51 -7.85 8.77 -3.40
CA THR A 51 -8.22 7.37 -3.58
C THR A 51 -7.29 6.74 -4.61
N LEU A 52 -6.64 5.64 -4.24
CA LEU A 52 -5.79 4.86 -5.12
C LEU A 52 -6.63 3.99 -6.06
N SER A 53 -6.01 3.48 -7.12
CA SER A 53 -6.71 2.67 -8.14
C SER A 53 -7.30 1.36 -7.60
N ASP A 54 -6.82 0.88 -6.45
CA ASP A 54 -7.35 -0.28 -5.73
C ASP A 54 -8.50 0.08 -4.76
N GLY A 55 -8.89 1.35 -4.70
CA GLY A 55 -9.94 1.86 -3.82
C GLY A 55 -9.48 2.22 -2.41
N THR A 56 -8.20 2.04 -2.08
CA THR A 56 -7.67 2.42 -0.77
C THR A 56 -7.43 3.93 -0.66
N THR A 57 -7.43 4.44 0.57
CA THR A 57 -7.16 5.85 0.85
C THR A 57 -5.67 6.07 1.05
N PHE A 58 -5.13 7.03 0.31
CA PHE A 58 -3.81 7.61 0.53
C PHE A 58 -3.94 8.90 1.34
N VAL A 59 -3.17 9.03 2.42
CA VAL A 59 -3.13 10.22 3.28
C VAL A 59 -1.77 10.90 3.11
N GLY A 60 -1.74 12.12 2.57
CA GLY A 60 -0.49 12.84 2.30
C GLY A 60 0.34 13.11 3.55
N ALA A 61 -0.32 13.39 4.68
CA ALA A 61 0.32 13.70 5.96
C ALA A 61 1.23 12.57 6.48
N ASP A 62 0.98 11.31 6.09
CA ASP A 62 1.81 10.15 6.48
C ASP A 62 3.22 10.19 5.85
N LEU A 63 3.43 11.04 4.85
CA LEU A 63 4.72 11.28 4.21
C LEU A 63 5.55 12.39 4.87
N ALA A 64 5.04 13.06 5.91
CA ALA A 64 5.77 14.12 6.59
C ALA A 64 7.15 13.62 7.08
N GLY A 65 8.19 14.42 6.81
CA GLY A 65 9.58 14.09 7.16
C GLY A 65 10.26 13.06 6.25
N ARG A 66 9.65 12.66 5.14
CA ARG A 66 10.23 11.76 4.14
C ARG A 66 10.60 12.52 2.86
N ASP A 67 11.70 12.10 2.23
CA ASP A 67 12.08 12.59 0.89
C ASP A 67 11.21 11.89 -0.17
N VAL A 68 10.31 12.66 -0.80
CA VAL A 68 9.30 12.13 -1.75
C VAL A 68 9.18 13.02 -2.99
N LEU A 69 8.85 12.41 -4.14
CA LEU A 69 8.60 13.08 -5.42
C LEU A 69 7.24 12.63 -5.96
N PHE A 70 6.36 13.58 -6.26
CA PHE A 70 5.10 13.31 -6.96
C PHE A 70 5.28 13.49 -8.47
N TRP A 71 5.05 12.42 -9.25
CA TRP A 71 5.08 12.46 -10.71
C TRP A 71 3.66 12.43 -11.28
N PHE A 72 3.25 13.56 -11.84
CA PHE A 72 1.95 13.70 -12.48
C PHE A 72 2.07 13.39 -13.98
N TRP A 73 1.22 12.49 -14.46
CA TRP A 73 1.19 12.04 -15.85
C TRP A 73 -0.26 11.80 -16.29
N ALA A 74 -0.48 11.65 -17.59
CA ALA A 74 -1.80 11.36 -18.16
C ALA A 74 -1.70 10.21 -19.18
N PRO A 75 -2.61 9.21 -19.13
CA PRO A 75 -2.70 8.19 -20.18
C PRO A 75 -3.23 8.77 -21.49
N SER A 76 -2.88 8.13 -22.60
CA SER A 76 -3.34 8.46 -23.96
C SER A 76 -4.64 7.74 -24.32
#